data_AF-A0A6G4R242-F1
#
_entry.id   AF-A0A6G4R242-F1
#
_cell.length_a   1.000
_cell.length_b   1.000
_cell.length_c   1.000
_cell.angle_alpha   90.00
_cell.angle_beta   90.00
_cell.angle_gamma   90.00
#
_symmetry.space_group_name_H-M   'P 1'
#
loop_
_entity.id
_entity.type
_entity.pdbx_description
1 polymer ?
#
loop_
_entity_poly.entity_id
_entity_poly.type
_entity_poly.pdbx_seq_one_letter_code
_entity_poly.pdbx_strand_id
1 'polypeptide(L)'
;MKSAAAIASLALALMIAGPGAAAPSPPVPTPPELEKPIDGYDLRTPYQLWWYWIERSKGPIIEAVIDTPATPPPGERAFGQRQLYFKGFGEMGLFAGGDAQLFCRPAQPYGFDKDSCHIVLRKVSIPVEVGGHSKPTSLSRWMRENFDGPALARHLKAEGVSPQTDWWFADRARIFAASASPAAALKAELRVERVDSRDCPAMAKAFAALDAASLDLRLDLFGVGKDAVPRAPMPHSSQWVYTLGLMREDGAVTLETTSKTVEAHVVPILKAADACLAQAPKPQQ
;
A
#
# COMPACT_ATOMS: atom_id res chain seq x y z
N MET A 1 -11.09 -57.65 -3.14
CA MET A 1 -9.72 -57.63 -2.58
C MET A 1 -9.01 -56.40 -3.12
N LYS A 2 -8.32 -55.71 -2.21
CA LYS A 2 -7.66 -54.41 -2.36
C LYS A 2 -6.39 -54.55 -3.19
N SER A 3 -6.07 -53.58 -4.04
CA SER A 3 -4.68 -53.18 -4.31
C SER A 3 -4.61 -51.66 -4.38
N ALA A 4 -3.81 -51.12 -3.46
CA ALA A 4 -3.54 -49.73 -3.23
C ALA A 4 -2.49 -49.21 -4.22
N ALA A 5 -2.65 -47.97 -4.67
CA ALA A 5 -1.56 -47.17 -5.20
C ALA A 5 -1.44 -45.91 -4.35
N ALA A 6 -0.30 -45.80 -3.68
CA ALA A 6 0.07 -44.70 -2.80
C ALA A 6 0.31 -43.42 -3.61
N ILE A 7 -0.29 -42.32 -3.18
CA ILE A 7 0.12 -40.96 -3.55
C ILE A 7 0.54 -40.29 -2.26
N ALA A 8 1.86 -40.30 -2.03
CA ALA A 8 2.52 -39.34 -1.19
C ALA A 8 2.98 -38.18 -2.07
N SER A 9 2.61 -36.94 -1.74
CA SER A 9 3.48 -35.76 -1.85
C SER A 9 2.74 -34.47 -1.45
N LEU A 10 3.33 -33.80 -0.46
CA LEU A 10 3.30 -32.37 -0.16
C LEU A 10 1.93 -31.69 0.03
N ALA A 11 1.37 -31.86 1.22
CA ALA A 11 0.57 -30.80 1.84
C ALA A 11 1.54 -29.69 2.33
N LEU A 12 1.87 -28.75 1.44
CA LEU A 12 2.50 -27.50 1.86
C LEU A 12 1.44 -26.68 2.60
N ALA A 13 1.59 -26.63 3.93
CA ALA A 13 0.74 -25.89 4.83
C ALA A 13 0.60 -24.43 4.37
N LEU A 14 -0.52 -24.11 3.73
CA LEU A 14 -1.03 -22.75 3.71
C LEU A 14 -1.45 -22.43 5.15
N MET A 15 -0.52 -21.83 5.89
CA MET A 15 -0.83 -21.02 7.05
C MET A 15 -1.74 -19.88 6.59
N ILE A 16 -3.04 -20.16 6.57
CA ILE A 16 -4.05 -19.15 6.90
C ILE A 16 -3.85 -18.90 8.40
N ALA A 17 -2.84 -18.09 8.72
CA ALA A 17 -2.77 -17.48 10.04
C ALA A 17 -3.99 -16.58 10.13
N GLY A 18 -5.00 -17.01 10.91
CA GLY A 18 -5.97 -16.07 11.44
C GLY A 18 -5.21 -14.94 12.16
N PRO A 19 -5.81 -13.75 12.34
CA PRO A 19 -5.16 -12.68 13.08
C PRO A 19 -5.15 -13.10 14.56
N GLY A 20 -4.20 -13.95 14.93
CA GLY A 20 -3.69 -13.95 16.30
C GLY A 20 -3.25 -12.52 16.55
N ALA A 21 -3.66 -11.96 17.69
CA ALA A 21 -3.21 -10.65 18.12
C ALA A 21 -1.69 -10.60 17.89
N ALA A 22 -1.27 -9.81 16.90
CA ALA A 22 0.15 -9.66 16.62
C ALA A 22 0.75 -9.17 17.94
N ALA A 23 1.72 -9.91 18.48
CA ALA A 23 2.46 -9.42 19.63
C ALA A 23 2.92 -8.00 19.29
N PRO A 24 2.73 -7.02 20.20
CA PRO A 24 3.12 -5.65 19.93
C PRO A 24 4.55 -5.66 19.41
N SER A 25 4.81 -4.92 18.34
CA SER A 25 6.15 -4.89 17.74
C SER A 25 7.17 -4.59 18.84
N PRO A 26 8.28 -5.35 18.93
CA PRO A 26 9.27 -5.14 19.97
C PRO A 26 9.73 -3.68 19.95
N PRO A 27 9.92 -3.05 21.13
CA PRO A 27 10.29 -1.65 21.20
C PRO A 27 11.57 -1.39 20.41
N VAL A 28 11.59 -0.30 19.65
CA VAL A 28 12.77 0.11 18.89
C VAL A 28 13.93 0.30 19.87
N PRO A 29 15.07 -0.40 19.68
CA PRO A 29 16.24 -0.17 20.52
C PRO A 29 16.60 1.31 20.46
N THR A 30 16.59 1.93 21.63
CA THR A 30 16.96 3.34 21.76
C THR A 30 18.47 3.45 21.59
N PRO A 31 18.98 4.37 20.76
CA PRO A 31 20.41 4.63 20.68
C PRO A 31 20.98 5.01 22.06
N PRO A 32 22.17 4.50 22.46
CA PRO A 32 22.74 4.77 23.78
C PRO A 32 22.88 6.26 24.12
N GLU A 33 23.10 7.09 23.11
CA GLU A 33 23.20 8.55 23.23
C GLU A 33 21.90 9.23 23.69
N LEU A 34 20.75 8.55 23.61
CA LEU A 34 19.45 9.07 24.07
C LEU A 34 19.03 8.53 25.44
N GLU A 35 19.90 7.80 26.15
CA GLU A 35 19.60 7.29 27.50
C GLU A 35 19.44 8.41 28.54
N LYS A 36 20.02 9.59 28.26
CA LYS A 36 19.94 10.77 29.13
C LYS A 36 19.23 11.92 28.39
N PRO A 37 18.52 12.79 29.12
CA PRO A 37 17.93 13.99 28.51
C PRO A 37 18.99 14.88 27.85
N ILE A 38 18.66 15.46 26.70
CA ILE A 38 19.50 16.42 25.97
C ILE A 38 18.82 17.78 26.07
N ASP A 39 19.48 18.78 26.65
CA ASP A 39 18.91 20.11 26.93
C ASP A 39 17.57 20.06 27.70
N GLY A 40 17.39 19.03 28.54
CA GLY A 40 16.16 18.80 29.31
C GLY A 40 15.09 17.97 28.58
N TYR A 41 15.28 17.65 27.31
CA TYR A 41 14.35 16.84 26.51
C TYR A 41 14.68 15.35 26.60
N ASP A 42 13.69 14.54 26.96
CA ASP A 42 13.74 13.08 26.80
C ASP A 42 13.39 12.70 25.36
N LEU A 43 14.40 12.35 24.57
CA LEU A 43 14.24 12.10 23.13
C LEU A 43 13.96 10.64 22.77
N ARG A 44 13.73 9.75 23.75
CA ARG A 44 13.44 8.33 23.50
C ARG A 44 12.11 8.14 22.77
N THR A 45 11.07 8.84 23.20
CA THR A 45 9.76 8.82 22.51
C THR A 45 9.80 9.54 21.16
N PRO A 46 10.38 10.75 21.03
CA PRO A 46 10.64 11.35 19.71
C PRO A 46 11.39 10.43 18.75
N TYR A 47 12.37 9.67 19.23
CA TYR A 47 13.06 8.68 18.40
C TYR A 47 12.12 7.57 17.91
N GLN A 48 11.16 7.09 18.70
CA GLN A 48 10.14 6.14 18.20
C GLN A 48 9.22 6.79 17.17
N LEU A 49 8.80 8.04 17.43
CA LEU A 49 7.91 8.79 16.55
C LEU A 49 8.57 9.19 15.22
N TRP A 50 9.89 9.30 15.19
CA TRP A 50 10.68 9.49 13.98
C TRP A 50 10.43 8.38 12.95
N TRP A 51 10.42 7.12 13.38
CA TRP A 51 10.09 5.99 12.50
C TRP A 51 8.67 6.11 11.95
N TYR A 52 7.71 6.46 12.80
CA TYR A 52 6.31 6.62 12.39
C TYR A 52 6.12 7.77 11.40
N TRP A 53 6.87 8.86 11.59
CA TRP A 53 6.87 9.99 10.67
C TRP A 53 7.46 9.62 9.30
N ILE A 54 8.55 8.86 9.28
CA ILE A 54 9.15 8.35 8.03
C ILE A 54 8.19 7.38 7.32
N GLU A 55 7.59 6.44 8.06
CA GLU A 55 6.61 5.51 7.50
C GLU A 55 5.39 6.24 6.92
N ARG A 56 4.87 7.27 7.60
CA ARG A 56 3.80 8.14 7.06
C ARG A 56 4.22 8.89 5.81
N SER A 57 5.50 9.21 5.66
CA SER A 57 6.05 9.92 4.50
C SER A 57 6.11 9.04 3.24
N LYS A 58 5.84 7.73 3.33
CA LYS A 58 5.68 6.85 2.16
C LYS A 58 4.50 7.25 1.30
N GLY A 59 3.40 7.69 1.92
CA GLY A 59 2.13 7.95 1.24
C GLY A 59 2.26 8.91 0.06
N PRO A 60 2.75 10.15 0.27
CA PRO A 60 2.92 11.12 -0.81
C PRO A 60 3.82 10.64 -1.96
N ILE A 61 4.82 9.79 -1.67
CA ILE A 61 5.72 9.23 -2.69
C ILE A 61 4.99 8.19 -3.53
N ILE A 62 4.25 7.28 -2.88
CA ILE A 62 3.44 6.26 -3.55
C ILE A 62 2.37 6.93 -4.42
N GLU A 63 1.66 7.92 -3.89
CA GLU A 63 0.61 8.66 -4.62
C GLU A 63 1.16 9.36 -5.86
N ALA A 64 2.28 10.10 -5.73
CA ALA A 64 2.90 10.78 -6.86
C ALA A 64 3.27 9.82 -8.02
N VAL A 65 3.69 8.59 -7.69
CA VAL A 65 4.05 7.57 -8.69
C VAL A 65 2.81 7.00 -9.35
N ILE A 66 1.75 6.72 -8.60
CA ILE A 66 0.49 6.20 -9.17
C ILE A 66 -0.17 7.28 -10.04
N ASP A 67 -0.12 8.55 -9.63
CA ASP A 67 -0.69 9.66 -10.40
C ASP A 67 0.07 9.97 -11.68
N THR A 68 1.33 9.53 -11.80
CA THR A 68 2.05 9.52 -13.07
C THR A 68 1.40 8.48 -14.01
N PRO A 69 0.92 8.89 -15.20
CA PRO A 69 0.30 7.96 -16.16
C PRO A 69 1.24 6.80 -16.50
N ALA A 70 0.69 5.59 -16.58
CA ALA A 70 1.47 4.42 -16.96
C ALA A 70 1.95 4.55 -18.43
N THR A 71 3.22 4.22 -18.67
CA THR A 71 3.77 4.20 -20.03
C THR A 71 3.07 3.14 -20.88
N PRO A 72 2.47 3.52 -22.02
CA PRO A 72 1.82 2.57 -22.91
C PRO A 72 2.85 1.61 -23.55
N PRO A 73 2.46 0.37 -23.86
CA PRO A 73 3.22 -0.47 -24.77
C PRO A 73 3.43 0.20 -26.14
N PRO A 74 4.50 -0.16 -26.89
CA PRO A 74 4.74 0.39 -28.22
C PRO A 74 3.55 0.22 -29.16
N GLY A 75 3.12 1.30 -29.81
CA GLY A 75 2.02 1.28 -30.78
C GLY A 75 0.61 1.31 -30.17
N GLU A 76 0.50 1.41 -28.85
CA GLU A 76 -0.79 1.42 -28.14
C GLU A 76 -1.02 2.71 -27.38
N ARG A 77 -2.26 2.95 -26.96
CA ARG A 77 -2.66 4.08 -26.13
C ARG A 77 -3.57 3.63 -25.00
N ALA A 78 -3.48 4.33 -23.88
CA ALA A 78 -4.47 4.18 -22.81
C ALA A 78 -5.84 4.57 -23.36
N PHE A 79 -6.85 3.73 -23.10
CA PHE A 79 -8.22 3.96 -23.53
C PHE A 79 -9.15 4.02 -22.33
N GLY A 80 -10.04 5.03 -22.30
CA GLY A 80 -10.98 5.25 -21.21
C GLY A 80 -10.33 5.64 -19.88
N GLN A 81 -11.12 5.59 -18.82
CA GLN A 81 -10.66 5.81 -17.44
C GLN A 81 -9.93 4.59 -16.87
N ARG A 82 -9.21 4.77 -15.75
CA ARG A 82 -8.65 3.67 -14.97
C ARG A 82 -9.77 2.70 -14.58
N GLN A 83 -9.58 1.42 -14.85
CA GLN A 83 -10.58 0.38 -14.54
C GLN A 83 -10.59 0.07 -13.05
N LEU A 84 -9.41 0.11 -12.43
CA LEU A 84 -9.22 -0.09 -11.01
C LEU A 84 -8.16 0.89 -10.52
N TYR A 85 -8.36 1.43 -9.34
CA TYR A 85 -7.37 2.13 -8.54
C TYR A 85 -7.52 1.68 -7.10
N PHE A 86 -6.43 1.52 -6.37
CA PHE A 86 -6.49 1.03 -5.00
C PHE A 86 -5.40 1.61 -4.12
N LYS A 87 -5.71 1.77 -2.84
CA LYS A 87 -4.80 2.22 -1.78
C LYS A 87 -4.93 1.32 -0.56
N GLY A 88 -3.80 0.87 -0.02
CA GLY A 88 -3.70 0.09 1.21
C GLY A 88 -3.09 0.94 2.33
N PHE A 89 -3.83 1.08 3.42
CA PHE A 89 -3.46 1.83 4.62
C PHE A 89 -3.21 0.89 5.79
N GLY A 90 -2.16 1.15 6.55
CA GLY A 90 -1.91 0.54 7.85
C GLY A 90 -1.89 1.61 8.93
N GLU A 91 -1.41 1.26 10.11
CA GLU A 91 -1.34 2.20 11.25
C GLU A 91 -0.44 3.40 10.98
N MET A 92 0.59 3.19 10.15
CA MET A 92 1.56 4.20 9.79
C MET A 92 1.18 4.93 8.50
N GLY A 93 -0.03 4.73 7.97
CA GLY A 93 -0.50 5.38 6.75
C GLY A 93 -0.43 4.49 5.51
N LEU A 94 -0.39 5.12 4.34
CA LEU A 94 -0.40 4.45 3.04
C LEU A 94 0.91 3.67 2.81
N PHE A 95 0.80 2.35 2.64
CA PHE A 95 1.96 1.47 2.43
C PHE A 95 2.04 0.86 1.02
N ALA A 96 0.90 0.80 0.32
CA ALA A 96 0.81 0.29 -1.04
C ALA A 96 -0.34 0.95 -1.80
N GLY A 97 -0.23 1.02 -3.11
CA GLY A 97 -1.34 1.38 -3.98
C GLY A 97 -1.09 0.92 -5.41
N GLY A 98 -1.99 1.28 -6.30
CA GLY A 98 -1.83 0.92 -7.70
C GLY A 98 -3.04 1.26 -8.55
N ASP A 99 -2.91 0.97 -9.83
CA ASP A 99 -3.94 1.19 -10.83
C ASP A 99 -3.93 0.11 -11.90
N ALA A 100 -5.07 -0.09 -12.56
CA ALA A 100 -5.20 -0.89 -13.75
C ALA A 100 -5.82 -0.07 -14.87
N GLN A 101 -5.15 -0.06 -16.01
CA GLN A 101 -5.54 0.74 -17.18
C GLN A 101 -5.64 -0.16 -18.42
N LEU A 102 -6.65 0.10 -19.23
CA LEU A 102 -6.82 -0.54 -20.53
C LEU A 102 -5.93 0.13 -21.57
N PHE A 103 -5.16 -0.66 -22.31
CA PHE A 103 -4.36 -0.24 -23.46
C PHE A 103 -4.84 -0.97 -24.72
N CYS A 104 -4.98 -0.25 -25.82
CA CYS A 104 -5.42 -0.80 -27.11
C CYS A 104 -4.65 -0.14 -28.26
N ARG A 105 -4.58 -0.82 -29.41
CA ARG A 105 -4.13 -0.24 -30.68
C ARG A 105 -5.20 0.74 -31.21
N PRO A 106 -4.84 1.96 -31.60
CA PRO A 106 -5.77 2.90 -32.21
C PRO A 106 -6.33 2.36 -33.53
N ALA A 107 -7.63 2.56 -33.77
CA ALA A 107 -8.28 2.27 -35.05
C ALA A 107 -8.78 3.58 -35.69
N GLN A 108 -8.56 3.74 -36.99
CA GLN A 108 -8.99 4.91 -37.76
C GLN A 108 -10.47 4.76 -38.19
N PRO A 109 -11.25 5.85 -38.32
CA PRO A 109 -10.87 7.25 -38.07
C PRO A 109 -10.96 7.68 -36.59
N TYR A 110 -11.82 7.03 -35.80
CA TYR A 110 -11.94 7.28 -34.36
C TYR A 110 -12.37 5.98 -33.68
N GLY A 111 -11.46 5.35 -32.94
CA GLY A 111 -11.75 4.12 -32.23
C GLY A 111 -10.50 3.38 -31.80
N PHE A 112 -10.69 2.13 -31.44
CA PHE A 112 -9.64 1.22 -31.05
C PHE A 112 -9.98 -0.19 -31.52
N ASP A 113 -8.95 -0.98 -31.78
CA ASP A 113 -9.09 -2.40 -32.09
C ASP A 113 -9.38 -3.16 -30.79
N LYS A 114 -10.63 -3.63 -30.62
CA LYS A 114 -11.05 -4.36 -29.41
C LYS A 114 -10.24 -5.64 -29.18
N ASP A 115 -9.82 -6.30 -30.26
CA ASP A 115 -9.05 -7.55 -30.19
C ASP A 115 -7.59 -7.30 -29.78
N SER A 116 -7.15 -6.03 -29.81
CA SER A 116 -5.83 -5.61 -29.34
C SER A 116 -5.80 -5.17 -27.87
N CYS A 117 -6.96 -5.06 -27.23
CA CYS A 117 -7.05 -4.49 -25.91
C CYS A 117 -6.54 -5.44 -24.83
N HIS A 118 -5.81 -4.90 -23.87
CA HIS A 118 -5.39 -5.62 -22.68
C HIS A 118 -5.23 -4.69 -21.50
N ILE A 119 -5.25 -5.27 -20.30
CA ILE A 119 -5.18 -4.53 -19.06
C ILE A 119 -3.77 -4.65 -18.50
N VAL A 120 -3.21 -3.50 -18.17
CA VAL A 120 -1.95 -3.41 -17.44
C VAL A 120 -2.27 -3.00 -16.02
N LEU A 121 -1.93 -3.86 -15.07
CA LEU A 121 -2.01 -3.57 -13.65
C LEU A 121 -0.63 -3.16 -13.14
N ARG A 122 -0.57 -2.03 -12.43
CA ARG A 122 0.62 -1.51 -11.78
C ARG A 122 0.40 -1.50 -10.27
N LYS A 123 1.36 -2.07 -9.53
CA LYS A 123 1.43 -2.01 -8.07
C LYS A 123 2.61 -1.13 -7.67
N VAL A 124 2.38 -0.24 -6.73
CA VAL A 124 3.39 0.68 -6.18
C VAL A 124 3.44 0.46 -4.68
N SER A 125 4.62 0.21 -4.13
CA SER A 125 4.77 0.02 -2.68
C SER A 125 6.15 0.46 -2.20
N ILE A 126 6.24 0.78 -0.91
CA ILE A 126 7.50 0.84 -0.18
C ILE A 126 7.36 -0.19 0.94
N PRO A 127 7.94 -1.39 0.79
CA PRO A 127 7.65 -2.52 1.67
C PRO A 127 7.92 -2.22 3.14
N VAL A 128 7.11 -2.76 4.05
CA VAL A 128 7.28 -2.48 5.49
C VAL A 128 8.59 -3.09 6.03
N GLU A 129 9.04 -4.20 5.44
CA GLU A 129 10.27 -4.88 5.85
C GLU A 129 11.52 -4.02 5.64
N VAL A 130 11.50 -3.06 4.70
CA VAL A 130 12.64 -2.15 4.50
C VAL A 130 12.77 -1.15 5.65
N GLY A 131 11.71 -0.86 6.40
CA GLY A 131 11.75 -0.06 7.63
C GLY A 131 11.91 -0.88 8.91
N GLY A 132 12.02 -2.21 8.80
CA GLY A 132 11.96 -3.12 9.95
C GLY A 132 13.16 -3.01 10.92
N HIS A 133 12.91 -3.33 12.19
CA HIS A 133 13.93 -3.34 13.25
C HIS A 133 14.70 -4.67 13.37
N SER A 134 14.15 -5.75 12.81
CA SER A 134 14.68 -7.11 13.02
C SER A 134 15.97 -7.40 12.26
N LYS A 135 16.21 -6.72 11.12
CA LYS A 135 17.45 -6.82 10.35
C LYS A 135 17.84 -5.44 9.78
N PRO A 136 19.14 -5.07 9.76
CA PRO A 136 19.59 -3.84 9.15
C PRO A 136 19.34 -3.83 7.63
N THR A 137 18.37 -3.05 7.22
CA THR A 137 18.10 -2.65 5.83
C THR A 137 18.74 -1.28 5.51
N SER A 138 18.78 -0.91 4.24
CA SER A 138 19.19 0.43 3.77
C SER A 138 18.39 1.53 4.46
N LEU A 139 17.06 1.45 4.43
CA LEU A 139 16.20 2.46 5.04
C LEU A 139 16.33 2.47 6.57
N SER A 140 16.28 1.33 7.27
CA SER A 140 16.46 1.31 8.73
C SER A 140 17.83 1.83 9.19
N ARG A 141 18.88 1.66 8.37
CA ARG A 141 20.19 2.26 8.60
C ARG A 141 20.15 3.76 8.42
N TRP A 142 19.60 4.24 7.30
CA TRP A 142 19.41 5.66 7.04
C TRP A 142 18.63 6.35 8.17
N MET A 143 17.55 5.73 8.67
CA MET A 143 16.75 6.29 9.77
C MET A 143 17.58 6.50 11.03
N ARG A 144 18.49 5.56 11.35
CA ARG A 144 19.39 5.67 12.52
C ARG A 144 20.44 6.75 12.31
N GLU A 145 21.09 6.75 11.14
CA GLU A 145 22.18 7.67 10.83
C GLU A 145 21.72 9.13 10.69
N ASN A 146 20.44 9.36 10.40
CA ASN A 146 19.87 10.69 10.18
C ASN A 146 19.02 11.21 11.35
N PHE A 147 18.98 10.47 12.46
CA PHE A 147 18.39 10.99 13.70
C PHE A 147 19.45 11.76 14.51
N ASP A 148 19.36 13.08 14.55
CA ASP A 148 20.23 13.94 15.34
C ASP A 148 19.48 14.48 16.56
N GLY A 149 19.67 13.81 17.70
CA GLY A 149 19.05 14.18 18.98
C GLY A 149 19.40 15.61 19.42
N PRO A 150 20.70 15.99 19.47
CA PRO A 150 21.10 17.36 19.78
C PRO A 150 20.51 18.43 18.84
N ALA A 151 20.45 18.20 17.53
CA ALA A 151 19.82 19.13 16.60
C ALA A 151 18.31 19.23 16.84
N LEU A 152 17.64 18.12 17.11
CA LEU A 152 16.22 18.09 17.43
C LEU A 152 15.93 18.88 18.71
N ALA A 153 16.69 18.68 19.80
CA ALA A 153 16.50 19.43 21.04
C ALA A 153 16.66 20.94 20.85
N ARG A 154 17.67 21.37 20.06
CA ARG A 154 17.85 22.79 19.71
C ARG A 154 16.67 23.34 18.91
N HIS A 155 16.16 22.60 17.94
CA HIS A 155 14.97 22.95 17.16
C HIS A 155 13.73 23.09 18.05
N LEU A 156 13.46 22.09 18.89
CA LEU A 156 12.32 22.10 19.82
C LEU A 156 12.35 23.31 20.76
N LYS A 157 13.54 23.64 21.29
CA LYS A 157 13.74 24.83 22.13
C LYS A 157 13.49 26.12 21.36
N ALA A 158 13.99 26.23 20.13
CA ALA A 158 13.77 27.41 19.28
C ALA A 158 12.28 27.60 18.92
N GLU A 159 11.56 26.49 18.73
CA GLU A 159 10.11 26.47 18.48
C GLU A 159 9.26 26.67 19.76
N GLY A 160 9.88 26.80 20.93
CA GLY A 160 9.16 26.93 22.20
C GLY A 160 8.36 25.68 22.59
N VAL A 161 8.74 24.50 22.09
CA VAL A 161 8.14 23.23 22.51
C VAL A 161 8.67 22.87 23.88
N SER A 162 7.77 22.65 24.84
CA SER A 162 8.14 22.29 26.21
C SER A 162 8.79 20.91 26.28
N PRO A 163 9.84 20.68 27.10
CA PRO A 163 10.36 19.34 27.37
C PRO A 163 9.34 18.37 27.99
N GLN A 164 8.25 18.90 28.57
CA GLN A 164 7.15 18.14 29.18
C GLN A 164 5.98 17.91 28.20
N THR A 165 6.16 18.21 26.92
CA THR A 165 5.16 17.95 25.88
C THR A 165 4.81 16.46 25.83
N ASP A 166 3.52 16.15 25.73
CA ASP A 166 3.08 14.80 25.38
C ASP A 166 3.37 14.53 23.90
N TRP A 167 4.45 13.80 23.66
CA TRP A 167 4.96 13.51 22.33
C TRP A 167 3.95 12.80 21.43
N TRP A 168 3.01 12.02 21.98
CA TRP A 168 2.06 11.23 21.19
C TRP A 168 1.00 12.08 20.48
N PHE A 169 0.65 13.21 21.09
CA PHE A 169 -0.32 14.19 20.57
C PHE A 169 0.34 15.40 19.90
N ALA A 170 1.66 15.55 20.03
CA ALA A 170 2.37 16.64 19.42
C ALA A 170 2.37 16.57 17.88
N ASP A 171 2.41 17.75 17.23
CA ASP A 171 2.48 17.84 15.78
C ASP A 171 3.84 17.35 15.28
N ARG A 172 3.83 16.15 14.69
CA ARG A 172 5.02 15.48 14.15
C ARG A 172 5.65 16.26 13.00
N ALA A 173 4.85 16.92 12.16
CA ALA A 173 5.37 17.70 11.05
C ALA A 173 6.18 18.89 11.58
N ARG A 174 5.72 19.51 12.66
CA ARG A 174 6.44 20.57 13.36
C ARG A 174 7.69 20.07 14.08
N ILE A 175 7.59 18.95 14.79
CA ILE A 175 8.72 18.36 15.55
C ILE A 175 9.89 18.04 14.61
N PHE A 176 9.62 17.38 13.48
CA PHE A 176 10.67 16.91 12.56
C PHE A 176 10.94 17.85 11.39
N ALA A 177 10.42 19.08 11.43
CA ALA A 177 10.58 20.06 10.35
C ALA A 177 12.05 20.37 10.02
N ALA A 178 12.93 20.37 11.04
CA ALA A 178 14.37 20.62 10.90
C ALA A 178 15.19 19.34 10.68
N SER A 179 14.55 18.16 10.65
CA SER A 179 15.21 16.88 10.43
C SER A 179 15.41 16.60 8.94
N ALA A 180 16.31 15.65 8.62
CA ALA A 180 16.54 15.26 7.24
C ALA A 180 15.26 14.71 6.58
N SER A 181 14.98 15.14 5.35
CA SER A 181 13.83 14.62 4.59
C SER A 181 14.06 13.15 4.22
N PRO A 182 13.11 12.24 4.50
CA PRO A 182 13.23 10.83 4.13
C PRO A 182 12.94 10.57 2.66
N ALA A 183 12.54 11.59 1.89
CA ALA A 183 12.01 11.40 0.54
C ALA A 183 12.97 10.68 -0.40
N ALA A 184 14.27 11.00 -0.36
CA ALA A 184 15.26 10.35 -1.23
C ALA A 184 15.49 8.89 -0.85
N ALA A 185 15.63 8.60 0.46
CA ALA A 185 15.79 7.23 0.97
C ALA A 185 14.56 6.37 0.68
N LEU A 186 13.36 6.91 0.89
CA LEU A 186 12.10 6.23 0.59
C LEU A 186 11.91 5.96 -0.91
N LYS A 187 12.30 6.90 -1.79
CA LYS A 187 12.26 6.70 -3.24
C LYS A 187 13.22 5.59 -3.70
N ALA A 188 14.35 5.40 -3.04
CA ALA A 188 15.29 4.32 -3.36
C ALA A 188 14.71 2.92 -3.05
N GLU A 189 13.78 2.83 -2.10
CA GLU A 189 13.10 1.59 -1.72
C GLU A 189 11.78 1.35 -2.48
N LEU A 190 11.39 2.29 -3.34
CA LEU A 190 10.15 2.22 -4.09
C LEU A 190 10.17 1.01 -5.03
N ARG A 191 9.12 0.20 -4.96
CA ARG A 191 8.87 -0.90 -5.89
C ARG A 191 7.68 -0.56 -6.76
N VAL A 192 7.90 -0.62 -8.08
CA VAL A 192 6.84 -0.52 -9.08
C VAL A 192 6.82 -1.83 -9.85
N GLU A 193 5.79 -2.62 -9.60
CA GLU A 193 5.57 -3.90 -10.27
C GLU A 193 4.49 -3.71 -11.33
N ARG A 194 4.69 -4.33 -12.50
CA ARG A 194 3.75 -4.25 -13.62
C ARG A 194 3.37 -5.66 -14.05
N VAL A 195 2.08 -5.90 -14.22
CA VAL A 195 1.54 -7.14 -14.76
C VAL A 195 0.69 -6.80 -15.97
N ASP A 196 1.02 -7.45 -17.09
CA ASP A 196 0.26 -7.34 -18.33
C ASP A 196 -0.72 -8.52 -18.43
N SER A 197 -1.98 -8.28 -18.76
CA SER A 197 -2.98 -9.34 -18.87
C SER A 197 -2.71 -10.32 -20.01
N ARG A 198 -1.88 -9.94 -21.00
CA ARG A 198 -1.41 -10.85 -22.06
C ARG A 198 -0.51 -11.95 -21.49
N ASP A 199 0.34 -11.59 -20.54
CA ASP A 199 1.29 -12.50 -19.90
C ASP A 199 0.69 -13.18 -18.65
N CYS A 200 -0.47 -12.72 -18.19
CA CYS A 200 -1.16 -13.22 -16.99
C CYS A 200 -2.63 -13.56 -17.28
N PRO A 201 -2.92 -14.74 -17.87
CA PRO A 201 -4.28 -15.15 -18.21
C PRO A 201 -5.22 -15.25 -17.00
N ALA A 202 -4.68 -15.59 -15.82
CA ALA A 202 -5.45 -15.62 -14.58
C ALA A 202 -5.98 -14.23 -14.19
N MET A 203 -5.16 -13.17 -14.38
CA MET A 203 -5.58 -11.80 -14.14
C MET A 203 -6.60 -11.34 -15.19
N ALA A 204 -6.39 -11.66 -16.46
CA ALA A 204 -7.36 -11.39 -17.52
C ALA A 204 -8.73 -12.01 -17.19
N LYS A 205 -8.74 -13.27 -16.74
CA LYS A 205 -9.97 -13.97 -16.32
C LYS A 205 -10.63 -13.31 -15.11
N ALA A 206 -9.87 -12.82 -14.15
CA ALA A 206 -10.40 -12.14 -12.97
C ALA A 206 -11.05 -10.79 -13.34
N PHE A 207 -10.46 -10.03 -14.26
CA PHE A 207 -11.08 -8.81 -14.80
C PHE A 207 -12.37 -9.11 -15.58
N ALA A 208 -12.37 -10.15 -16.43
CA ALA A 208 -13.58 -10.57 -17.15
C ALA A 208 -14.70 -11.02 -16.20
N ALA A 209 -14.35 -11.65 -15.08
CA ALA A 209 -15.33 -12.02 -14.05
C ALA A 209 -15.91 -10.79 -13.33
N LEU A 210 -15.12 -9.73 -13.12
CA LEU A 210 -15.63 -8.46 -12.60
C LEU A 210 -16.54 -7.75 -13.60
N ASP A 211 -16.20 -7.74 -14.89
CA ASP A 211 -17.01 -7.14 -15.96
C ASP A 211 -18.40 -7.79 -16.06
N ALA A 212 -18.48 -9.10 -15.85
CA ALA A 212 -19.73 -9.85 -15.83
C ALA A 212 -20.48 -9.80 -14.47
N ALA A 213 -19.90 -9.19 -13.43
CA ALA A 213 -20.47 -9.22 -12.09
C ALA A 213 -21.52 -8.13 -11.86
N SER A 214 -22.56 -8.48 -11.10
CA SER A 214 -23.46 -7.49 -10.48
C SER A 214 -22.92 -7.08 -9.11
N LEU A 215 -22.73 -5.78 -8.87
CA LEU A 215 -22.36 -5.26 -7.56
C LEU A 215 -23.62 -4.91 -6.76
N ASP A 216 -23.92 -5.71 -5.73
CA ASP A 216 -25.00 -5.38 -4.77
C ASP A 216 -24.47 -4.39 -3.72
N LEU A 217 -24.79 -3.11 -3.92
CA LEU A 217 -24.38 -2.03 -3.02
C LEU A 217 -25.51 -1.70 -2.05
N ARG A 218 -25.37 -2.17 -0.81
CA ARG A 218 -26.23 -1.70 0.29
C ARG A 218 -25.83 -0.29 0.69
N LEU A 219 -26.72 0.67 0.47
CA LEU A 219 -26.58 2.04 0.95
C LEU A 219 -27.14 2.13 2.37
N ASP A 220 -26.27 2.38 3.33
CA ASP A 220 -26.67 2.72 4.70
C ASP A 220 -26.43 4.21 4.92
N LEU A 221 -27.48 4.94 5.29
CA LEU A 221 -27.39 6.37 5.58
C LEU A 221 -27.07 6.52 7.06
N PHE A 222 -25.79 6.83 7.34
CA PHE A 222 -25.30 7.03 8.68
C PHE A 222 -26.20 8.01 9.47
N GLY A 223 -26.72 7.56 10.61
CA GLY A 223 -27.57 8.36 11.48
C GLY A 223 -29.06 8.43 11.11
N VAL A 224 -29.50 7.77 10.02
CA VAL A 224 -30.92 7.69 9.64
C VAL A 224 -31.53 6.34 10.04
N GLY A 225 -30.77 5.25 9.88
CA GLY A 225 -31.17 3.92 10.33
C GLY A 225 -31.10 3.76 11.84
N LYS A 226 -31.96 2.91 12.41
CA LYS A 226 -31.83 2.43 13.80
C LYS A 226 -30.74 1.35 13.95
N ASP A 227 -30.19 0.90 12.82
CA ASP A 227 -29.21 -0.18 12.76
C ASP A 227 -27.77 0.35 12.89
N ALA A 228 -26.93 -0.56 13.38
CA ALA A 228 -25.68 -0.31 14.07
C ALA A 228 -24.66 0.60 13.35
N VAL A 229 -24.01 1.45 14.14
CA VAL A 229 -22.70 2.03 13.77
C VAL A 229 -21.79 0.86 13.39
N PRO A 230 -21.19 0.85 12.18
CA PRO A 230 -20.24 -0.17 11.79
C PRO A 230 -19.16 -0.28 12.87
N ARG A 231 -18.85 -1.50 13.30
CA ARG A 231 -17.82 -1.72 14.31
C ARG A 231 -16.52 -1.08 13.81
N ALA A 232 -15.92 -0.23 14.64
CA ALA A 232 -14.63 0.34 14.34
C ALA A 232 -13.63 -0.78 13.95
N PRO A 233 -12.75 -0.53 12.97
CA PRO A 233 -11.70 -1.48 12.60
C PRO A 233 -10.90 -1.86 13.85
N MET A 234 -10.43 -3.12 13.90
CA MET A 234 -9.54 -3.54 14.98
C MET A 234 -8.22 -2.75 14.93
N PRO A 235 -7.56 -2.52 16.07
CA PRO A 235 -6.19 -1.99 16.10
C PRO A 235 -5.29 -2.82 15.18
N HIS A 236 -4.30 -2.18 14.54
CA HIS A 236 -3.38 -2.80 13.58
C HIS A 236 -4.00 -3.37 12.30
N SER A 237 -5.30 -3.20 12.04
CA SER A 237 -5.91 -3.69 10.80
C SER A 237 -5.53 -2.82 9.59
N SER A 238 -5.23 -3.47 8.47
CA SER A 238 -5.06 -2.77 7.20
C SER A 238 -6.42 -2.42 6.62
N GLN A 239 -6.53 -1.21 6.08
CA GLN A 239 -7.71 -0.73 5.36
C GLN A 239 -7.39 -0.59 3.89
N TRP A 240 -8.33 -0.93 3.03
CA TRP A 240 -8.19 -0.73 1.60
C TRP A 240 -9.28 0.18 1.08
N VAL A 241 -8.88 1.12 0.23
CA VAL A 241 -9.78 1.95 -0.57
C VAL A 241 -9.66 1.47 -2.01
N TYR A 242 -10.79 1.19 -2.63
CA TYR A 242 -10.88 0.76 -4.02
C TYR A 242 -11.71 1.77 -4.80
N THR A 243 -11.23 2.13 -5.98
CA THR A 243 -11.92 2.99 -6.94
C THR A 243 -12.07 2.21 -8.24
N LEU A 244 -13.30 1.88 -8.62
CA LEU A 244 -13.62 1.17 -9.85
C LEU A 244 -14.15 2.13 -10.91
N GLY A 245 -13.56 2.10 -12.10
CA GLY A 245 -14.10 2.77 -13.28
C GLY A 245 -15.06 1.84 -14.00
N LEU A 246 -16.34 2.17 -14.01
CA LEU A 246 -17.42 1.38 -14.60
C LEU A 246 -17.98 2.07 -15.83
N MET A 247 -18.43 1.28 -16.81
CA MET A 247 -19.21 1.78 -17.94
C MET A 247 -20.64 1.27 -17.80
N ARG A 248 -21.62 2.18 -17.85
CA ARG A 248 -23.05 1.89 -17.87
C ARG A 248 -23.62 2.33 -19.21
N GLU A 249 -24.85 1.91 -19.52
CA GLU A 249 -25.56 2.32 -20.74
C GLU A 249 -25.69 3.85 -20.88
N ASP A 250 -25.79 4.56 -19.75
CA ASP A 250 -25.92 6.02 -19.65
C ASP A 250 -24.58 6.77 -19.52
N GLY A 251 -23.46 6.05 -19.42
CA GLY A 251 -22.12 6.63 -19.41
C GLY A 251 -21.17 6.03 -18.39
N ALA A 252 -20.01 6.67 -18.25
CA ALA A 252 -18.98 6.26 -17.30
C ALA A 252 -19.34 6.69 -15.88
N VAL A 253 -19.15 5.77 -14.92
CA VAL A 253 -19.32 6.02 -13.48
C VAL A 253 -18.06 5.56 -12.75
N THR A 254 -17.73 6.24 -11.65
CA THR A 254 -16.66 5.83 -10.76
C THR A 254 -17.24 5.47 -9.40
N LEU A 255 -16.88 4.32 -8.86
CA LEU A 255 -17.26 3.86 -7.52
C LEU A 255 -16.01 3.84 -6.63
N GLU A 256 -15.91 4.77 -5.69
CA GLU A 256 -14.90 4.75 -4.63
C GLU A 256 -15.50 4.19 -3.33
N THR A 257 -14.86 3.19 -2.73
CA THR A 257 -15.38 2.54 -1.52
C THR A 257 -14.31 1.80 -0.73
N THR A 258 -14.59 1.56 0.55
CA THR A 258 -13.88 0.61 1.43
C THR A 258 -14.71 -0.66 1.66
N SER A 259 -15.75 -0.90 0.86
CA SER A 259 -16.71 -1.98 1.07
C SER A 259 -16.10 -3.36 0.80
N LYS A 260 -16.37 -4.31 1.71
CA LYS A 260 -16.04 -5.73 1.54
C LYS A 260 -16.67 -6.35 0.30
N THR A 261 -17.81 -5.83 -0.16
CA THR A 261 -18.45 -6.29 -1.39
C THR A 261 -17.54 -6.03 -2.58
N VAL A 262 -16.99 -4.83 -2.72
CA VAL A 262 -16.06 -4.49 -3.80
C VAL A 262 -14.72 -5.22 -3.62
N GLU A 263 -14.23 -5.32 -2.38
CA GLU A 263 -13.03 -6.09 -2.05
C GLU A 263 -13.12 -7.54 -2.57
N ALA A 264 -14.27 -8.20 -2.46
CA ALA A 264 -14.47 -9.57 -2.93
C ALA A 264 -14.25 -9.75 -4.44
N HIS A 265 -14.43 -8.68 -5.24
CA HIS A 265 -14.18 -8.69 -6.68
C HIS A 265 -12.77 -8.21 -7.05
N VAL A 266 -12.21 -7.27 -6.29
CA VAL A 266 -10.86 -6.73 -6.54
C VAL A 266 -9.76 -7.67 -6.07
N VAL A 267 -9.91 -8.30 -4.90
CA VAL A 267 -8.89 -9.20 -4.32
C VAL A 267 -8.51 -10.35 -5.26
N PRO A 268 -9.43 -11.03 -5.97
CA PRO A 268 -9.06 -12.03 -6.97
C PRO A 268 -8.14 -11.51 -8.08
N ILE A 269 -8.35 -10.27 -8.55
CA ILE A 269 -7.49 -9.62 -9.56
C ILE A 269 -6.07 -9.44 -8.99
N LEU A 270 -5.97 -8.86 -7.78
CA LEU A 270 -4.68 -8.61 -7.12
C LEU A 270 -3.93 -9.93 -6.83
N LYS A 271 -4.64 -10.96 -6.37
CA LYS A 271 -4.06 -12.30 -6.13
C LYS A 271 -3.55 -12.96 -7.41
N ALA A 272 -4.29 -12.83 -8.50
CA ALA A 272 -3.87 -13.37 -9.79
C ALA A 272 -2.61 -12.65 -10.31
N ALA A 273 -2.56 -11.32 -10.17
CA ALA A 273 -1.36 -10.54 -10.49
C ALA A 273 -0.14 -10.97 -9.66
N ASP A 274 -0.32 -11.15 -8.34
CA ASP A 274 0.75 -11.58 -7.44
C ASP A 274 1.29 -12.98 -7.77
N ALA A 275 0.39 -13.90 -8.13
CA ALA A 275 0.79 -15.23 -8.58
C ALA A 275 1.63 -15.18 -9.86
N CYS A 276 1.29 -14.28 -10.80
CA CYS A 276 2.06 -14.08 -12.03
C CYS A 276 3.43 -13.45 -11.75
N LEU A 277 3.51 -12.45 -10.86
CA LEU A 277 4.78 -11.85 -10.44
C LEU A 277 5.71 -12.86 -9.76
N ALA A 278 5.15 -13.78 -8.96
CA ALA A 278 5.93 -14.81 -8.28
C ALA A 278 6.51 -15.88 -9.24
N GLN A 279 5.90 -16.07 -10.40
CA GLN A 279 6.32 -17.04 -11.43
C GLN A 279 7.25 -16.43 -12.49
N ALA A 280 7.26 -15.10 -12.62
CA ALA A 280 8.16 -14.42 -13.54
C ALA A 280 9.62 -14.75 -13.15
N PRO A 281 10.50 -15.08 -14.11
CA PRO A 281 11.91 -15.26 -13.82
C PRO A 281 12.43 -13.97 -13.18
N LYS A 282 12.89 -14.06 -11.94
CA LYS A 282 13.50 -12.93 -11.25
C LYS A 282 14.65 -12.41 -12.13
N PRO A 283 14.71 -11.10 -12.45
CA PRO A 283 15.91 -10.56 -13.05
C PRO A 283 17.09 -10.97 -12.17
N GLN A 284 18.13 -11.55 -12.77
CA GLN A 284 19.39 -11.76 -12.07
C GLN A 284 19.86 -10.37 -11.60
N GLN A 285 19.87 -10.18 -10.28
CA GLN A 285 20.46 -9.00 -9.64
C GLN A 285 21.97 -9.06 -9.73
#